data_AF-A0A941DKU0-F1
#
_entry.id   AF-A0A941DKU0-F1
#
_cell.length_a   1.000
_cell.length_b   1.000
_cell.length_c   1.000
_cell.angle_alpha   90.00
_cell.angle_beta   90.00
_cell.angle_gamma   90.00
#
_symmetry.space_group_name_H-M   'P 1'
#
loop_
_entity.id
_entity.type
_entity.pdbx_description
1 polymer ?
#
loop_
_entity_poly.entity_id
_entity_poly.type
_entity_poly.pdbx_seq_one_letter_code
_entity_poly.pdbx_strand_id
1 'polypeptide(L)' 'MDKPNLFNDLQSKLNQVLENSPAKDIEKNVKAFMTQSFSRLDLVTREEFDIQAQVLAKTRTKLEALEARVAAMEAQLKDE' A
#
# COMPACT_ATOMS: atom_id res chain seq x y z
N MET A 1 1.18 36.21 -15.29
CA MET A 1 0.58 35.49 -14.15
C MET A 1 1.64 34.58 -13.58
N ASP A 2 2.33 35.07 -12.56
CA ASP A 2 3.58 34.55 -12.04
C ASP A 2 3.38 33.33 -11.14
N LYS A 3 3.75 32.15 -11.68
CA LYS A 3 3.83 30.88 -10.94
C LYS A 3 5.23 30.50 -10.35
N PRO A 4 6.29 31.35 -10.28
CA PRO A 4 7.55 30.98 -9.62
C PRO A 4 7.58 31.21 -8.09
N ASN A 5 6.63 31.97 -7.52
CA ASN A 5 6.74 32.42 -6.11
C ASN A 5 6.34 31.36 -5.07
N LEU A 6 5.45 30.43 -5.40
CA LEU A 6 4.96 29.43 -4.44
C LEU A 6 6.02 28.42 -4.03
N PHE A 7 6.90 28.03 -4.96
CA PHE A 7 7.98 27.08 -4.68
C PHE A 7 9.09 27.74 -3.86
N ASN A 8 9.45 28.98 -4.20
CA ASN A 8 10.44 29.75 -3.49
C ASN A 8 10.01 30.09 -2.05
N ASP A 9 8.72 30.39 -1.84
CA ASP A 9 8.15 30.63 -0.50
C ASP A 9 8.12 29.36 0.36
N LEU A 10 7.91 28.20 -0.26
CA LEU A 10 7.99 26.91 0.43
C LEU A 10 9.43 26.59 0.83
N GLN A 11 10.39 26.83 -0.07
CA GLN A 11 11.80 26.60 0.17
C GLN A 11 12.36 27.52 1.27
N SER A 12 11.99 28.81 1.26
CA SER A 12 12.43 29.77 2.27
C SER A 12 11.87 29.45 3.65
N LYS A 13 10.60 29.08 3.75
CA LYS A 13 9.98 28.65 5.02
C LYS A 13 10.57 27.35 5.56
N LEU A 14 10.90 26.39 4.69
CA LEU A 14 11.59 25.16 5.09
C LEU A 14 12.97 25.47 5.68
N ASN A 15 13.77 26.29 4.99
CA ASN A 15 15.09 26.69 5.48
C ASN A 15 14.99 27.45 6.82
N GLN A 16 14.01 28.32 6.96
CA GLN A 16 13.81 29.10 8.18
C GLN A 16 13.36 28.25 9.37
N VAL A 17 12.58 27.18 9.15
CA VAL A 17 12.23 26.19 10.19
C VAL A 17 13.44 25.34 10.56
N LEU A 18 14.26 24.97 9.58
CA LEU A 18 15.49 24.19 9.79
C LEU A 18 16.56 24.97 10.56
N GLU A 19 16.74 26.26 10.27
CA GLU A 19 17.72 27.14 10.95
C GLU A 19 17.30 27.51 12.38
N ASN A 20 16.00 27.68 12.64
CA ASN A 20 15.49 28.16 13.92
C ASN A 20 14.99 27.05 14.86
N SER A 21 15.00 25.78 14.44
CA SER A 21 14.55 24.65 15.27
C SER A 21 15.71 23.77 15.71
N PRO A 22 15.78 23.35 16.99
CA PRO A 22 16.69 22.31 17.43
C PRO A 22 16.51 21.06 16.55
N ALA A 23 17.62 20.41 16.17
CA ALA A 23 17.58 19.19 15.33
C ALA A 23 16.60 18.11 15.85
N LYS A 24 16.41 18.03 17.17
CA LYS A 24 15.45 17.13 17.82
C LYS A 24 13.98 17.46 17.52
N ASP A 25 13.61 18.74 17.36
CA ASP A 25 12.23 19.13 17.09
C ASP A 25 11.85 18.86 15.63
N ILE A 26 12.81 19.00 14.71
CA ILE A 26 12.65 18.59 13.30
C ILE A 26 12.45 17.08 13.23
N GLU A 27 13.31 16.30 13.89
CA GLU A 27 13.19 14.84 13.93
C GLU A 27 11.82 14.40 14.48
N LYS A 28 11.35 15.02 15.57
CA LYS A 28 10.04 14.74 16.16
C LYS A 28 8.89 15.05 15.21
N ASN A 29 8.93 16.19 14.52
CA ASN A 29 7.88 16.60 13.57
C ASN A 29 7.85 15.72 12.32
N VAL A 30 9.01 15.35 11.77
CA VAL A 30 9.12 14.44 10.64
C VAL A 30 8.60 13.04 11.02
N LYS A 31 8.96 12.54 12.20
CA LYS A 31 8.46 11.27 12.72
C LYS A 31 6.94 11.29 12.91
N ALA A 32 6.39 12.36 13.52
CA ALA A 32 4.95 12.51 13.69
C ALA A 32 4.21 12.57 12.35
N PHE A 33 4.75 13.30 11.37
CA PHE A 33 4.18 13.35 10.01
C PHE A 33 4.19 11.99 9.33
N MET A 34 5.29 11.23 9.41
CA MET A 34 5.37 9.88 8.84
C MET A 34 4.39 8.93 9.54
N THR A 35 4.31 8.95 10.87
CA THR A 35 3.35 8.14 11.62
C THR A 35 1.91 8.47 11.24
N GLN A 36 1.57 9.76 11.13
CA GLN A 36 0.24 10.20 10.71
C GLN A 36 -0.06 9.85 9.25
N SER A 37 0.95 9.85 8.37
CA SER A 37 0.78 9.46 6.97
C SER A 37 0.57 7.95 6.86
N PHE A 38 1.37 7.15 7.58
CA PHE A 38 1.20 5.70 7.64
C PHE A 38 -0.11 5.28 8.29
N SER A 39 -0.62 6.00 9.29
CA SER A 39 -1.94 5.72 9.87
C SER A 39 -3.12 6.06 8.94
N ARG A 40 -2.90 6.88 7.91
CA ARG A 40 -3.90 7.20 6.87
C ARG A 40 -3.85 6.22 5.70
N LEU A 41 -2.82 5.37 5.63
CA LEU A 41 -2.75 4.29 4.68
C LEU A 41 -3.36 3.06 5.36
N ASP A 42 -4.22 2.32 4.65
CA ASP A 42 -4.77 1.04 5.13
C ASP A 42 -3.67 -0.04 5.06
N LEU A 43 -2.63 0.14 5.89
CA LEU A 43 -1.47 -0.73 5.94
C LEU A 43 -1.83 -2.00 6.69
N VAL A 44 -1.50 -3.12 6.08
CA VAL A 44 -1.46 -4.42 6.76
C VAL A 44 -0.02 -4.75 7.10
N THR A 45 0.16 -5.53 8.15
CA THR A 45 1.48 -6.06 8.49
C THR A 45 1.98 -6.97 7.37
N ARG A 46 3.31 -7.13 7.27
CA ARG A 46 3.91 -8.04 6.29
C ARG A 46 3.43 -9.48 6.49
N GLU A 47 3.27 -9.89 7.74
CA GLU A 47 2.78 -11.22 8.10
C GLU A 47 1.34 -11.45 7.62
N GLU A 48 0.43 -10.49 7.86
CA GLU A 48 -0.94 -10.57 7.36
C GLU A 48 -0.99 -10.64 5.84
N PHE A 49 -0.17 -9.85 5.14
CA PHE A 49 -0.05 -9.91 3.69
C PHE A 49 0.38 -11.31 3.22
N ASP A 50 1.42 -11.87 3.83
CA ASP A 50 1.96 -13.19 3.46
C ASP A 50 0.93 -14.31 3.73
N ILE A 51 0.15 -14.20 4.81
CA ILE A 51 -0.98 -15.11 5.09
C ILE A 51 -2.04 -15.03 4.00
N GLN A 52 -2.46 -13.81 3.62
CA GLN A 52 -3.48 -13.64 2.57
C GLN A 52 -2.99 -14.16 1.21
N ALA A 53 -1.70 -13.97 0.89
CA ALA A 53 -1.11 -14.52 -0.32
C ALA A 53 -1.17 -16.06 -0.35
N GLN A 54 -0.90 -16.72 0.78
CA GLN A 54 -1.02 -18.18 0.89
C GLN A 54 -2.47 -18.67 0.76
N VAL A 55 -3.41 -17.97 1.42
CA VAL A 55 -4.85 -18.27 1.29
C VAL A 55 -5.29 -18.15 -0.16
N LEU A 56 -4.88 -17.10 -0.86
CA LEU A 56 -5.18 -16.89 -2.27
C LEU A 56 -4.60 -18.01 -3.15
N ALA A 57 -3.33 -18.39 -2.95
CA ALA A 57 -2.69 -19.47 -3.69
C ALA A 57 -3.43 -20.81 -3.51
N LYS A 58 -3.80 -21.15 -2.28
CA LYS A 58 -4.61 -22.34 -1.96
C LYS A 58 -5.98 -22.29 -2.61
N THR A 59 -6.60 -21.10 -2.66
CA THR A 59 -7.93 -20.91 -3.25
C THR A 59 -7.90 -21.08 -4.76
N ARG A 60 -6.88 -20.55 -5.44
CA ARG A 60 -6.66 -20.79 -6.88
C ARG A 60 -6.49 -22.26 -7.21
N THR A 61 -5.65 -22.96 -6.44
CA THR A 61 -5.45 -24.41 -6.64
C THR A 61 -6.76 -25.19 -6.51
N LYS A 62 -7.59 -24.84 -5.52
CA LYS A 62 -8.92 -25.47 -5.34
C LYS A 62 -9.89 -25.10 -6.46
N LEU A 63 -9.85 -23.86 -6.94
CA LEU A 63 -10.69 -23.39 -8.04
C LEU A 63 -10.37 -24.16 -9.31
N GLU A 64 -9.10 -24.25 -9.70
CA GLU A 64 -8.65 -24.99 -10.87
C GLU A 64 -9.07 -26.47 -10.82
N ALA A 65 -8.94 -27.11 -9.65
CA ALA A 65 -9.39 -28.49 -9.46
C ALA A 65 -10.91 -28.66 -9.60
N LEU A 66 -11.69 -27.67 -9.15
CA LEU A 66 -13.15 -27.69 -9.32
C LEU A 66 -13.55 -27.44 -10.77
N GLU A 67 -12.91 -26.48 -11.44
CA GLU A 67 -13.12 -26.21 -12.88
C GLU A 67 -12.82 -27.45 -13.73
N ALA A 68 -11.72 -28.16 -13.45
CA ALA A 68 -11.40 -29.40 -14.14
C ALA A 68 -12.46 -30.50 -13.92
N ARG A 69 -12.97 -30.63 -12.69
CA ARG A 69 -14.04 -31.59 -12.38
C ARG A 69 -15.34 -31.25 -13.09
N VAL A 70 -15.71 -29.96 -13.12
CA VAL A 70 -16.90 -29.49 -13.85
C VAL A 70 -16.76 -29.77 -15.34
N ALA A 71 -15.63 -29.40 -15.95
CA ALA A 71 -15.37 -29.67 -17.36
C ALA A 71 -15.46 -31.17 -17.70
N ALA A 72 -14.93 -32.05 -16.84
CA ALA A 72 -15.04 -33.50 -17.02
C ALA A 72 -16.50 -33.99 -16.98
N MET A 73 -17.32 -33.47 -16.05
CA MET A 73 -18.75 -33.80 -15.96
C MET A 73 -19.52 -33.26 -17.17
N GLU A 74 -19.24 -32.03 -17.60
CA GLU A 74 -19.86 -31.42 -18.78
C GLU A 74 -19.52 -32.17 -20.08
N ALA A 75 -18.31 -32.73 -20.18
CA ALA A 75 -17.93 -33.59 -21.31
C ALA A 75 -18.73 -34.91 -21.29
N GLN A 76 -18.82 -35.57 -20.14
CA GLN A 76 -19.60 -36.80 -20.00
C GLN A 76 -21.08 -36.61 -20.37
N LEU A 77 -21.69 -35.49 -19.98
CA LEU A 77 -23.08 -35.17 -20.31
C LEU A 77 -23.30 -34.80 -21.78
N LYS A 78 -22.26 -34.40 -22.52
CA LYS A 78 -22.35 -34.13 -23.96
C LYS A 78 -22.17 -35.38 -24.82
N ASP A 79 -21.53 -36.40 -24.26
CA ASP A 79 -21.27 -37.67 -24.93
C ASP A 79 -22.45 -38.67 -24.79
N GLU A 80 -23.45 -38.35 -23.95
CA GLU A 80 -24.78 -39.00 -23.88
C GLU A 80 -25.83 -38.32 -24.78
#